data_AF-A0A3B8YT24-F1
#
_entry.id   AF-A0A3B8YT24-F1
#
_cell.length_a   1.000
_cell.length_b   1.000
_cell.length_c   1.000
_cell.angle_alpha   90.00
_cell.angle_beta   90.00
_cell.angle_gamma   90.00
#
_symmetry.space_group_name_H-M   'P 1'
#
loop_
_entity.id
_entity.type
_entity.pdbx_description
1 polymer ?
#
loop_
_entity_poly.entity_id
_entity_poly.type
_entity_poly.pdbx_seq_one_letter_code
_entity_poly.pdbx_strand_id
1 'polypeptide(L)'
;MKRNINGTFAEGNKGGGRPRGSKNQATTELRERVNDLIELNWETIQADFEQLEPGERINMTIRLLEFAIPKLQRTNVVEEHTEPMQITFVNYGKTDQDET
;
A
#
# COMPACT_ATOMS: atom_id res chain seq x y z
N MET A 1 33.90 -0.34 6.67
CA MET A 1 32.72 -0.40 5.78
C MET A 1 32.99 0.46 4.55
N LYS A 2 32.74 -0.03 3.33
CA LYS A 2 32.94 0.74 2.09
C LYS A 2 31.67 1.56 1.76
N ARG A 3 31.83 2.87 1.59
CA ARG A 3 30.80 3.81 1.13
C ARG A 3 31.13 4.26 -0.30
N ASN A 4 30.13 4.64 -1.09
CA ASN A 4 30.36 5.30 -2.38
C ASN A 4 30.63 6.81 -2.18
N ILE A 5 30.96 7.50 -3.27
CA ILE A 5 31.32 8.93 -3.25
C ILE A 5 30.18 9.83 -2.73
N ASN A 6 28.94 9.34 -2.81
CA ASN A 6 27.73 10.03 -2.38
C ASN A 6 27.35 9.68 -0.92
N GLY A 7 28.24 9.00 -0.18
CA GLY A 7 28.04 8.65 1.23
C GLY A 7 27.08 7.49 1.49
N THR A 8 26.44 6.95 0.45
CA THR A 8 25.55 5.78 0.55
C THR A 8 26.36 4.47 0.55
N PHE A 9 25.74 3.38 1.00
CA PHE A 9 26.39 2.07 1.01
C PHE A 9 26.64 1.62 -0.44
N ALA A 10 27.82 1.04 -0.70
CA ALA A 10 28.12 0.46 -2.01
C ALA A 10 27.12 -0.66 -2.35
N GLU A 11 26.73 -0.77 -3.62
CA GLU A 11 25.84 -1.82 -4.11
C GLU A 11 26.44 -3.21 -3.80
N GLY A 12 25.66 -4.09 -3.17
CA GLY A 12 26.14 -5.40 -2.69
C GLY A 12 26.76 -5.41 -1.27
N ASN A 13 26.76 -4.29 -0.53
CA ASN A 13 27.20 -4.29 0.86
C ASN A 13 26.17 -4.95 1.79
N LYS A 14 26.52 -6.06 2.43
CA LYS A 14 25.67 -6.84 3.36
C LYS A 14 25.19 -6.06 4.60
N GLY A 15 25.73 -4.87 4.86
CA GLY A 15 25.28 -3.94 5.92
C GLY A 15 24.33 -2.84 5.46
N GLY A 16 23.88 -2.86 4.20
CA GLY A 16 23.06 -1.80 3.60
C GLY A 16 21.57 -1.96 3.87
N GLY A 17 21.10 -1.56 5.06
CA GLY A 17 19.69 -1.33 5.37
C GLY A 17 18.71 -2.47 5.07
N ARG A 18 17.40 -2.20 5.23
CA ARG A 18 16.34 -3.12 4.81
C ARG A 18 16.20 -3.00 3.28
N PRO A 19 16.25 -4.10 2.50
CA PRO A 19 16.17 -4.01 1.05
C PRO A 19 14.83 -3.37 0.62
N ARG A 20 14.90 -2.52 -0.41
CA ARG A 20 13.73 -1.82 -0.97
C ARG A 20 12.70 -2.86 -1.43
N GLY A 21 11.46 -2.76 -0.95
CA GLY A 21 10.38 -3.71 -1.24
C GLY A 21 10.29 -4.91 -0.29
N SER A 22 11.13 -4.99 0.75
CA SER A 22 10.96 -6.01 1.80
C SER A 22 9.62 -5.85 2.53
N LYS A 23 8.89 -6.95 2.70
CA LYS A 23 7.61 -6.98 3.44
C LYS A 23 7.79 -6.38 4.83
N ASN A 24 6.81 -5.63 5.32
CA ASN A 24 6.84 -5.09 6.68
C ASN A 24 6.74 -6.24 7.70
N GLN A 25 7.73 -6.38 8.58
CA GLN A 25 7.82 -7.49 9.55
C GLN A 25 6.64 -7.50 10.53
N ALA A 26 6.26 -6.33 11.05
CA ALA A 26 5.12 -6.21 11.97
C ALA A 26 3.80 -6.64 11.31
N THR A 27 3.65 -6.37 10.01
CA THR A 27 2.46 -6.78 9.25
C THR A 27 2.48 -8.28 8.91
N THR A 28 3.66 -8.90 8.80
CA THR A 28 3.76 -10.36 8.64
C THR A 28 3.38 -11.08 9.92
N GLU A 29 3.97 -10.68 11.06
CA GLU A 29 3.70 -11.30 12.36
C GLU A 29 2.22 -11.17 12.76
N LEU A 30 1.60 -10.02 12.51
CA LEU A 30 0.18 -9.83 12.76
C LEU A 30 -0.69 -10.79 11.92
N ARG A 31 -0.35 -10.99 10.65
CA ARG A 31 -1.10 -11.93 9.78
C ARG A 31 -0.96 -13.36 10.26
N GLU A 32 0.23 -13.77 10.67
CA GLU A 32 0.47 -15.11 11.22
C GLU A 32 -0.39 -15.35 12.45
N ARG A 33 -0.40 -14.42 13.42
CA ARG A 33 -1.26 -14.53 14.62
C ARG A 33 -2.75 -14.57 14.30
N VAL A 34 -3.19 -13.80 13.30
CA VAL A 34 -4.60 -13.82 12.86
C VAL A 34 -4.95 -15.15 12.24
N ASN A 35 -4.06 -15.74 11.42
CA ASN A 35 -4.26 -17.08 10.86
C ASN A 35 -4.33 -18.14 11.95
N ASP A 36 -3.40 -18.14 12.90
CA ASP A 36 -3.38 -19.08 14.02
C ASP A 36 -4.67 -19.01 14.84
N LEU A 37 -5.18 -17.80 15.10
CA LEU A 37 -6.44 -17.59 15.81
C LEU A 37 -7.62 -18.16 15.03
N ILE A 38 -7.67 -17.97 13.71
CA ILE A 38 -8.74 -18.49 12.86
C ILE A 38 -8.70 -20.03 12.81
N GLU A 39 -7.51 -20.61 12.63
CA GLU A 39 -7.32 -22.07 12.60
C GLU A 39 -7.75 -22.72 13.92
N LEU A 40 -7.37 -22.13 15.06
CA LEU A 40 -7.74 -22.66 16.38
C LEU A 40 -9.25 -22.65 16.62
N ASN A 41 -9.97 -21.69 16.04
CA ASN A 41 -11.41 -21.50 16.25
C ASN A 41 -12.25 -21.97 15.05
N TRP A 42 -11.66 -22.71 14.10
CA TRP A 42 -12.30 -23.02 12.83
C TRP A 42 -13.66 -23.73 12.98
N GLU A 43 -13.72 -24.75 13.84
CA GLU A 43 -14.95 -25.51 14.11
C GLU A 43 -16.06 -24.62 14.70
N THR A 44 -15.70 -23.73 15.64
CA THR A 44 -16.64 -22.80 16.26
C THR A 44 -17.17 -21.78 15.24
N ILE A 45 -16.27 -21.19 14.44
CA ILE A 45 -16.65 -20.23 13.39
C ILE A 45 -17.60 -20.88 12.38
N GLN A 46 -17.35 -22.13 12.00
CA GLN A 46 -18.23 -22.86 11.10
C GLN A 46 -19.63 -23.07 11.72
N ALA A 47 -19.70 -23.51 12.98
CA ALA A 47 -20.95 -23.70 13.69
C ALA A 47 -21.73 -22.38 13.86
N ASP A 48 -21.04 -21.26 14.08
CA ASP A 48 -21.65 -19.93 14.15
C ASP A 48 -22.21 -19.50 12.78
N PHE A 49 -21.48 -19.77 11.69
CA PHE A 49 -21.92 -19.41 10.34
C PHE A 49 -23.17 -20.18 9.91
N GLU A 50 -23.34 -21.41 10.38
CA GLU A 50 -24.53 -22.21 10.11
C GLU A 50 -25.79 -21.62 10.76
N GLN A 51 -25.65 -20.93 11.88
CA GLN A 51 -26.74 -20.27 12.61
C GLN A 51 -27.16 -18.92 12.02
N LEU A 52 -26.34 -18.34 11.12
CA LEU A 52 -26.62 -17.03 10.50
C LEU A 52 -27.58 -17.13 9.31
N GLU A 53 -28.33 -16.06 9.07
CA GLU A 53 -29.11 -15.90 7.84
C GLU A 53 -28.21 -15.92 6.60
N PRO A 54 -28.68 -16.39 5.43
CA PRO A 54 -27.85 -16.57 4.25
C PRO A 54 -27.08 -15.30 3.82
N GLY A 55 -27.71 -14.13 3.93
CA GLY A 55 -27.07 -12.86 3.58
C GLY A 55 -25.95 -12.46 4.56
N GLU A 56 -26.16 -12.68 5.86
CA GLU A 56 -25.17 -12.39 6.90
C GLU A 56 -23.97 -13.33 6.80
N ARG A 57 -24.23 -14.61 6.52
CA ARG A 57 -23.20 -15.63 6.30
C ARG A 57 -22.25 -15.26 5.16
N ILE A 58 -22.79 -14.79 4.03
CA ILE A 58 -21.98 -14.31 2.89
C ILE A 58 -21.14 -13.09 3.30
N ASN A 59 -21.72 -12.13 4.02
CA ASN A 59 -21.02 -10.93 4.46
C ASN A 59 -19.87 -11.27 5.42
N MET A 60 -20.11 -12.12 6.42
CA MET A 60 -19.09 -12.58 7.36
C MET A 60 -17.97 -13.35 6.66
N THR A 61 -18.30 -14.18 5.67
CA THR A 61 -17.32 -14.89 4.86
C THR A 61 -16.40 -13.92 4.10
N ILE A 62 -16.97 -12.90 3.45
CA ILE A 62 -16.19 -11.87 2.74
C ILE A 62 -15.23 -11.16 3.69
N ARG A 63 -15.72 -10.78 4.89
CA ARG A 63 -14.91 -10.12 5.92
C ARG A 63 -13.75 -10.99 6.39
N LEU A 64 -13.98 -12.29 6.61
CA LEU A 64 -12.92 -13.23 7.02
C LEU A 64 -11.86 -13.40 5.93
N LEU A 65 -12.29 -13.51 4.67
CA LEU A 65 -11.39 -13.65 3.51
C LEU A 65 -10.47 -12.44 3.33
N GLU A 66 -10.83 -11.26 3.83
CA GLU A 66 -9.95 -10.08 3.78
C GLU A 66 -8.63 -10.26 4.51
N PHE A 67 -8.63 -11.12 5.53
CA PHE A 67 -7.48 -11.40 6.37
C PHE A 67 -6.76 -12.68 5.95
N ALA A 68 -7.48 -13.66 5.42
CA ALA A 68 -6.91 -14.92 4.97
C ALA A 68 -6.17 -14.82 3.62
N ILE A 69 -6.64 -13.97 2.69
CA ILE A 69 -6.10 -13.91 1.32
C ILE A 69 -5.24 -12.66 1.12
N PRO A 70 -4.03 -12.77 0.51
CA PRO A 70 -3.25 -11.62 0.11
C PRO A 70 -4.01 -10.73 -0.89
N LYS A 71 -4.35 -9.50 -0.48
CA LYS A 71 -4.93 -8.50 -1.38
C LYS A 71 -3.84 -7.66 -2.06
N LEU A 72 -3.99 -7.47 -3.36
CA LEU A 72 -3.14 -6.56 -4.13
C LEU A 72 -3.23 -5.15 -3.52
N GLN A 73 -2.09 -4.61 -3.09
CA GLN A 73 -2.02 -3.25 -2.58
C GLN A 73 -2.16 -2.28 -3.75
N ARG A 74 -2.84 -1.15 -3.55
CA ARG A 74 -2.89 -0.09 -4.57
C ARG A 74 -1.47 0.38 -4.87
N THR A 75 -1.06 0.24 -6.12
CA THR A 75 0.18 0.82 -6.61
C THR A 75 -0.06 2.28 -6.93
N ASN A 76 0.56 3.18 -6.17
CA ASN A 76 0.67 4.58 -6.57
C ASN A 76 1.64 4.64 -7.75
N VAL A 77 1.12 4.90 -8.95
CA VAL A 77 1.95 5.21 -10.11
C VAL A 77 2.52 6.60 -9.86
N VAL A 78 3.79 6.64 -9.45
CA VAL A 78 4.54 7.89 -9.44
C VAL A 78 5.07 8.04 -10.86
N GLU A 79 4.45 8.92 -11.65
CA GLU A 79 5.01 9.31 -12.94
C GLU A 79 6.30 10.10 -12.65
N GLU A 80 7.44 9.49 -12.94
CA GLU A 80 8.72 10.21 -12.98
C GLU A 80 8.70 11.12 -14.21
N HIS A 81 8.19 12.34 -14.05
CA HIS A 81 8.41 13.39 -15.03
C HIS A 81 9.89 13.78 -14.97
N THR A 82 10.70 13.23 -15.88
CA THR A 82 12.11 13.59 -16.05
C THR A 82 12.30 14.96 -16.69
N GLU A 83 11.26 15.49 -17.32
CA GLU A 83 11.29 16.82 -17.91
C GLU A 83 11.00 17.88 -16.84
N PRO A 84 11.83 18.94 -16.73
CA PRO A 84 11.54 20.03 -15.81
C PRO A 84 10.19 20.65 -16.18
N MET A 85 9.32 20.79 -15.17
CA MET A 85 8.02 21.42 -15.32
C MET A 85 8.20 22.84 -15.90
N GLN A 86 7.76 23.04 -17.14
CA GLN A 86 7.78 24.36 -17.77
C GLN A 86 6.54 25.14 -17.34
N ILE A 87 6.72 26.13 -16.46
CA ILE A 87 5.66 27.04 -16.04
C ILE A 87 5.66 28.23 -17.00
N THR A 88 4.66 28.32 -17.87
CA THR A 88 4.47 29.47 -18.77
C THR A 88 3.45 30.43 -18.16
N PHE A 89 3.90 31.63 -17.80
CA PHE A 89 3.01 32.71 -17.38
C PHE A 89 2.43 33.41 -18.62
N VAL A 90 1.13 33.25 -18.85
CA VAL A 90 0.40 34.00 -19.89
C VAL A 90 -0.16 35.26 -19.25
N ASN A 91 0.43 36.42 -19.58
CA ASN A 91 -0.13 37.71 -19.22
C ASN A 91 -1.25 38.06 -20.18
N TYR A 92 -2.49 38.00 -19.70
CA TYR A 92 -3.62 38.64 -20.37
C TYR A 92 -3.59 40.13 -20.02
N GLY A 93 -2.99 40.92 -20.91
CA GLY A 93 -3.13 42.37 -20.88
C GLY A 93 -4.62 42.71 -21.01
N LYS A 94 -5.14 43.50 -20.07
CA LYS A 94 -6.44 44.15 -20.26
C LYS A 94 -6.33 44.98 -21.53
N THR A 95 -7.18 44.70 -22.50
CA THR A 95 -7.43 45.65 -23.58
C THR A 95 -8.02 46.88 -22.90
N ASP A 96 -7.27 47.98 -22.91
CA ASP A 96 -7.79 49.28 -22.56
C ASP A 96 -8.94 49.57 -23.54
N GLN A 97 -10.16 49.31 -23.07
CA GLN A 97 -11.30 50.10 -23.49
C GLN A 97 -11.22 51.41 -22.71
N ASP A 98 -11.61 52.45 -23.42
CA ASP A 98 -11.84 53.82 -22.97
C ASP A 98 -10.63 54.74 -23.03
N GLU A 99 -10.51 55.47 -24.15
CA GLU A 99 -10.44 56.93 -24.07
C GLU A 99 -10.91 57.56 -25.40
N THR A 100 -12.11 58.17 -25.30
CA THR A 100 -12.71 59.31 -26.03
C THR A 100 -12.75 59.33 -27.56
#